data_AF-A0A7V5WNW1-F1
#
_entry.id   AF-A0A7V5WNW1-F1
#
_cell.length_a   1.000
_cell.length_b   1.000
_cell.length_c   1.000
_cell.angle_alpha   90.00
_cell.angle_beta   90.00
_cell.angle_gamma   90.00
#
_symmetry.space_group_name_H-M   'P 1'
#
loop_
_entity.id
_entity.type
_entity.pdbx_description
1 polymer ?
#
loop_
_entity_poly.entity_id
_entity_poly.type
_entity_poly.pdbx_seq_one_letter_code
_entity_poly.pdbx_strand_id
1 'polypeptide(L)'
;MHFNTIIEPFRIKVVEPIRRTTRAQRVKALKKAHYNLFLLKGEDVLIDLLTDSGTGAMSNEQWAGMMRGDETYAGARSYYRFESAVQEITGLKHIIPTHQGRAAERILAGVALKKGDIVPNNTHFDTTRANFENVGAIALDIPIPEGKQPDVIHPFKGNIDLEKLAEVLSNNPDNVPLVMITVTNNSGGGQPVSMANIRAASKICKSHNVPLFLDCCRYAENAFFIKLREDGYADKSPLEIAQEMFSYVDGATMSAKKDGMSNIGGFLAL
;
A
#
# COMPACT_ATOMS: atom_id res chain seq x y z
N MET A 1 -23.40 -19.01 4.87
CA MET A 1 -22.79 -18.09 3.90
C MET A 1 -23.30 -18.45 2.52
N HIS A 2 -23.91 -17.53 1.79
CA HIS A 2 -24.15 -17.71 0.37
C HIS A 2 -22.83 -17.40 -0.34
N PHE A 3 -22.22 -18.39 -0.98
CA PHE A 3 -21.05 -18.17 -1.83
C PHE A 3 -21.54 -17.67 -3.18
N ASN A 4 -21.14 -16.46 -3.56
CA ASN A 4 -21.32 -15.99 -4.92
C ASN A 4 -20.05 -16.36 -5.71
N THR A 5 -20.15 -17.33 -6.61
CA THR A 5 -19.05 -17.67 -7.52
C THR A 5 -19.00 -16.63 -8.64
N ILE A 6 -17.90 -15.89 -8.71
CA ILE A 6 -17.62 -14.99 -9.83
C ILE A 6 -16.94 -15.77 -10.95
N ILE A 7 -17.24 -15.41 -12.21
CA ILE A 7 -16.46 -15.86 -13.37
C ILE A 7 -15.27 -14.92 -13.47
N GLU A 8 -14.05 -15.45 -13.52
CA GLU A 8 -12.85 -14.62 -13.65
C GLU A 8 -12.94 -13.76 -14.92
N PRO A 9 -12.74 -12.43 -14.83
CA PRO A 9 -12.80 -11.53 -15.98
C PRO A 9 -11.51 -11.59 -16.83
N PHE A 10 -10.89 -12.77 -16.90
CA PHE A 10 -9.68 -13.06 -17.65
C PHE A 10 -9.63 -14.55 -18.02
N ARG A 11 -8.71 -14.92 -18.91
CA ARG A 11 -8.44 -16.32 -19.26
C ARG A 11 -6.99 -16.65 -18.91
N ILE A 12 -6.74 -17.90 -18.55
CA ILE A 12 -5.39 -18.39 -18.28
C ILE A 12 -4.57 -18.39 -19.58
N LYS A 13 -3.40 -17.75 -19.57
CA LYS A 13 -2.47 -17.68 -20.71
C LYS A 13 -1.28 -18.63 -20.56
N VAL A 14 -0.71 -18.70 -19.36
CA VAL A 14 0.44 -19.55 -18.99
C VAL A 14 0.14 -20.15 -17.62
N VAL A 15 0.62 -21.38 -17.38
CA VAL A 15 0.50 -22.07 -16.09
C VAL A 15 1.87 -22.49 -15.57
N GLU A 16 2.02 -22.51 -14.26
CA GLU A 16 3.16 -23.11 -13.55
C GLU A 16 2.70 -24.37 -12.81
N PRO A 17 3.36 -25.54 -12.97
CA PRO A 17 2.98 -26.75 -12.27
C PRO A 17 3.18 -26.65 -10.75
N ILE A 18 2.18 -27.09 -9.97
CA ILE A 18 2.28 -27.20 -8.52
C ILE A 18 2.61 -28.63 -8.08
N ARG A 19 3.42 -28.77 -7.03
CA ARG A 19 3.81 -30.08 -6.48
C ARG A 19 2.91 -30.48 -5.30
N ARG A 20 2.29 -31.66 -5.40
CA ARG A 20 1.55 -32.23 -4.27
C ARG A 20 2.48 -32.91 -3.26
N THR A 21 2.43 -32.49 -2.00
CA THR A 21 3.15 -33.12 -0.89
C THR A 21 2.26 -34.05 -0.08
N THR A 22 2.85 -35.09 0.51
CA THR A 22 2.20 -35.92 1.53
C THR A 22 2.28 -35.25 2.91
N ARG A 23 1.42 -35.67 3.85
CA ARG A 23 1.48 -35.19 5.23
C ARG A 23 2.85 -35.44 5.88
N ALA A 24 3.44 -36.62 5.65
CA ALA A 24 4.74 -36.97 6.21
C ALA A 24 5.86 -36.06 5.68
N GLN A 25 5.84 -35.73 4.38
CA GLN A 25 6.77 -34.77 3.77
C GLN A 25 6.63 -33.39 4.40
N ARG A 26 5.39 -32.88 4.57
CA ARG A 26 5.14 -31.59 5.22
C ARG A 26 5.63 -31.54 6.67
N VAL A 27 5.39 -32.60 7.45
CA VAL A 27 5.89 -32.68 8.84
C VAL A 27 7.42 -32.62 8.88
N LYS A 28 8.12 -33.29 7.95
CA LYS A 28 9.58 -33.25 7.87
C LYS A 28 10.07 -31.86 7.46
N ALA A 29 9.45 -31.23 6.46
CA ALA A 29 9.79 -29.88 6.00
C ALA A 29 9.60 -28.85 7.12
N LEU A 30 8.47 -28.89 7.84
CA LEU A 30 8.20 -28.01 8.97
C LEU A 30 9.23 -28.15 10.10
N LYS A 31 9.61 -29.40 10.45
CA LYS A 31 10.68 -29.63 11.44
C LYS A 31 12.02 -29.05 10.98
N LYS A 32 12.39 -29.25 9.71
CA LYS A 32 13.62 -28.70 9.13
C LYS A 32 13.61 -27.17 9.09
N ALA A 33 12.44 -26.56 8.87
CA ALA A 33 12.24 -25.13 8.87
C ALA A 33 12.04 -24.55 10.29
N HIS A 34 12.25 -25.34 11.35
CA HIS A 34 12.05 -24.92 12.73
C HIS A 34 10.65 -24.34 13.00
N TYR A 35 9.65 -24.87 12.31
CA TYR A 35 8.26 -24.40 12.32
C TYR A 35 8.08 -22.91 11.92
N ASN A 36 9.09 -22.31 11.28
CA ASN A 36 9.02 -20.99 10.69
C ASN A 36 8.71 -21.11 9.20
N LEU A 37 7.55 -20.60 8.77
CA LEU A 37 7.10 -20.69 7.38
C LEU A 37 8.04 -19.93 6.41
N PHE A 38 8.71 -18.87 6.85
CA PHE A 38 9.70 -18.16 6.04
C PHE A 38 10.94 -19.00 5.67
N LEU A 39 11.18 -20.09 6.39
CA LEU A 39 12.29 -21.01 6.12
C LEU A 39 11.86 -22.24 5.32
N LEU A 40 10.57 -22.36 4.97
CA LEU A 40 10.11 -23.40 4.06
C LEU A 40 10.62 -23.12 2.64
N LYS A 41 10.91 -24.20 1.93
CA LYS A 41 11.17 -24.11 0.50
C LYS A 41 9.85 -24.03 -0.26
N GLY A 42 9.79 -23.19 -1.30
CA GLY A 42 8.61 -23.08 -2.16
C GLY A 42 8.17 -24.42 -2.76
N GLU A 43 9.11 -25.30 -3.13
CA GLU A 43 8.80 -26.64 -3.69
C GLU A 43 8.05 -27.59 -2.72
N ASP A 44 8.00 -27.26 -1.43
CA ASP A 44 7.29 -28.02 -0.40
C ASP A 44 5.91 -27.39 -0.05
N VAL A 45 5.57 -26.25 -0.67
CA VAL A 45 4.32 -25.50 -0.51
C VAL A 45 3.42 -25.74 -1.73
N LEU A 46 2.17 -26.15 -1.50
CA LEU A 46 1.21 -26.44 -2.57
C LEU A 46 0.50 -25.18 -3.07
N ILE A 47 0.07 -24.33 -2.14
CA ILE A 47 -0.55 -23.03 -2.39
C ILE A 47 0.14 -22.05 -1.45
N ASP A 48 0.84 -21.07 -2.02
CA ASP A 48 1.57 -20.08 -1.24
C ASP A 48 0.70 -18.84 -0.99
N LEU A 49 0.31 -18.66 0.28
CA LEU A 49 -0.46 -17.51 0.76
C LEU A 49 0.37 -16.66 1.73
N LEU A 50 1.71 -16.76 1.69
CA LEU A 50 2.60 -16.02 2.58
C LEU A 50 2.48 -14.51 2.37
N THR A 51 2.32 -14.09 1.10
CA THR A 51 2.18 -12.68 0.74
C THR A 51 1.58 -12.50 -0.65
N ASP A 52 0.92 -11.37 -0.85
CA ASP A 52 0.51 -10.81 -2.14
C ASP A 52 1.64 -9.98 -2.82
N SER A 53 2.76 -9.76 -2.13
CA SER A 53 3.84 -8.85 -2.56
C SER A 53 4.76 -9.46 -3.62
N GLY A 54 4.41 -9.23 -4.88
CA GLY A 54 5.20 -9.59 -6.07
C GLY A 54 4.91 -11.00 -6.58
N THR A 55 3.88 -11.63 -6.05
CA THR A 55 3.40 -12.98 -6.41
C THR A 55 2.22 -12.93 -7.38
N GLY A 56 1.78 -11.73 -7.78
CA GLY A 56 0.72 -11.53 -8.77
C GLY A 56 1.10 -12.03 -10.17
N ALA A 57 0.12 -12.56 -10.89
CA ALA A 57 0.28 -12.99 -12.28
C ALA A 57 0.13 -11.79 -13.23
N MET A 58 1.16 -11.54 -14.04
CA MET A 58 1.12 -10.51 -15.08
C MET A 58 0.30 -10.94 -16.30
N SER A 59 -0.39 -9.98 -16.90
CA SER A 59 -1.08 -10.11 -18.19
C SER A 59 -0.11 -10.30 -19.36
N ASN A 60 -0.64 -10.74 -20.51
CA ASN A 60 0.09 -10.81 -21.76
C ASN A 60 0.62 -9.43 -22.22
N GLU A 61 -0.11 -8.35 -21.95
CA GLU A 61 0.33 -6.98 -22.29
C GLU A 61 1.52 -6.52 -21.46
N GLN A 62 1.57 -6.90 -20.17
CA GLN A 62 2.74 -6.65 -19.31
C GLN A 62 3.95 -7.45 -19.79
N TRP A 63 3.77 -8.73 -20.15
CA TRP A 63 4.84 -9.54 -20.77
C TRP A 63 5.35 -8.94 -22.09
N ALA A 64 4.45 -8.48 -22.96
CA ALA A 64 4.83 -7.75 -24.18
C ALA A 64 5.54 -6.43 -23.86
N GLY A 65 5.18 -5.77 -22.76
CA GLY A 65 5.88 -4.59 -22.23
C GLY A 65 7.33 -4.89 -21.87
N MET A 66 7.58 -5.98 -21.15
CA MET A 66 8.95 -6.40 -20.79
C MET A 66 9.83 -6.70 -22.01
N MET A 67 9.28 -7.35 -23.04
CA MET A 67 10.02 -7.63 -24.29
C MET A 67 10.33 -6.36 -25.10
N ARG A 68 9.70 -5.23 -24.77
CA ARG A 68 9.92 -3.91 -25.38
C ARG A 68 10.64 -2.94 -24.42
N GLY A 69 11.32 -3.47 -23.40
CA GLY A 69 12.09 -2.68 -22.44
C GLY A 69 13.10 -1.77 -23.12
N ASP A 70 13.19 -0.54 -22.62
CA ASP A 70 14.22 0.43 -23.00
C ASP A 70 15.21 0.53 -21.85
N GLU A 71 16.39 -0.10 -22.02
CA GLU A 71 17.43 -0.22 -20.99
C GLU A 71 18.42 0.96 -21.01
N THR A 72 18.05 2.06 -21.65
CA THR A 72 18.87 3.28 -21.68
C THR A 72 19.02 3.85 -20.26
N TYR A 73 20.24 4.21 -19.89
CA TYR A 73 20.57 4.66 -18.53
C TYR A 73 19.86 5.95 -18.11
N ALA A 74 19.63 6.88 -19.04
CA ALA A 74 18.92 8.13 -18.80
C ALA A 74 17.99 8.46 -19.98
N GLY A 75 16.76 8.89 -19.69
CA GLY A 75 15.77 9.25 -20.72
C GLY A 75 15.13 8.05 -21.42
N ALA A 76 15.06 6.87 -20.77
CA ALA A 76 14.41 5.70 -21.32
C ALA A 76 12.91 5.94 -21.58
N ARG A 77 12.39 5.46 -22.73
CA ARG A 77 10.96 5.57 -23.06
C ARG A 77 10.06 4.85 -22.06
N SER A 78 10.56 3.79 -21.44
CA SER A 78 9.89 3.04 -20.37
C SER A 78 9.62 3.91 -19.14
N TYR A 79 10.55 4.80 -18.78
CA TYR A 79 10.37 5.74 -17.68
C TYR A 79 9.23 6.72 -17.95
N TYR A 80 9.20 7.37 -19.12
CA TYR A 80 8.15 8.35 -19.42
C TYR A 80 6.75 7.72 -19.50
N ARG A 81 6.64 6.47 -19.97
CA ARG A 81 5.38 5.71 -19.91
C ARG A 81 4.95 5.43 -18.47
N PHE A 82 5.90 5.05 -17.63
CA PHE A 82 5.67 4.81 -16.21
C PHE A 82 5.25 6.11 -15.49
N GLU A 83 5.99 7.20 -15.69
CA GLU A 83 5.71 8.52 -15.13
C GLU A 83 4.30 8.98 -15.52
N SER A 84 3.95 8.89 -16.81
CA SER A 84 2.62 9.29 -17.30
C SER A 84 1.49 8.50 -16.63
N ALA A 85 1.66 7.19 -16.45
CA ALA A 85 0.66 6.34 -15.80
C ALA A 85 0.50 6.69 -14.32
N VAL A 86 1.61 6.96 -13.60
CA VAL A 86 1.55 7.37 -12.20
C VAL A 86 0.92 8.75 -12.06
N GLN A 87 1.26 9.70 -12.93
CA GLN A 87 0.66 11.03 -12.96
C GLN A 87 -0.83 10.99 -13.29
N GLU A 88 -1.27 10.12 -14.21
CA GLU A 88 -2.68 9.94 -14.54
C GLU A 88 -3.50 9.48 -13.33
N ILE A 89 -2.96 8.55 -12.54
CA ILE A 89 -3.65 8.00 -11.36
C ILE A 89 -3.60 8.97 -10.18
N THR A 90 -2.42 9.56 -9.93
CA THR A 90 -2.15 10.29 -8.68
C THR A 90 -2.31 11.79 -8.81
N GLY A 91 -2.16 12.36 -10.01
CA GLY A 91 -2.07 13.81 -10.21
C GLY A 91 -0.81 14.46 -9.60
N LEU A 92 0.06 13.69 -8.95
CA LEU A 92 1.30 14.17 -8.32
C LEU A 92 2.35 14.41 -9.40
N LYS A 93 3.11 15.50 -9.26
CA LYS A 93 3.92 16.05 -10.35
C LYS A 93 5.26 15.32 -10.50
N HIS A 94 5.92 15.03 -9.39
CA HIS A 94 7.29 14.55 -9.35
C HIS A 94 7.33 13.07 -9.02
N ILE A 95 7.77 12.24 -9.97
CA ILE A 95 7.78 10.78 -9.82
C ILE A 95 9.21 10.25 -9.76
N ILE A 96 9.56 9.63 -8.63
CA ILE A 96 10.87 9.00 -8.39
C ILE A 96 10.68 7.48 -8.35
N PRO A 97 11.13 6.73 -9.39
CA PRO A 97 11.03 5.29 -9.41
C PRO A 97 11.99 4.69 -8.39
N THR A 98 11.57 3.61 -7.76
CA THR A 98 12.37 2.83 -6.81
C THR A 98 12.22 1.34 -7.10
N HIS A 99 13.16 0.52 -6.63
CA HIS A 99 13.07 -0.92 -6.87
C HIS A 99 11.86 -1.56 -6.17
N GLN A 100 11.38 -1.00 -5.05
CA GLN A 100 10.13 -1.35 -4.36
C GLN A 100 9.80 -0.34 -3.24
N GLY A 101 8.63 -0.48 -2.61
CA GLY A 101 8.11 0.49 -1.62
C GLY A 101 9.07 0.84 -0.48
N ARG A 102 9.79 -0.14 0.11
CA ARG A 102 10.73 0.15 1.20
C ARG A 102 11.87 1.10 0.84
N ALA A 103 12.21 1.21 -0.44
CA ALA A 103 13.19 2.18 -0.90
C ALA A 103 12.60 3.57 -1.06
N ALA A 104 11.34 3.69 -1.48
CA ALA A 104 10.61 4.96 -1.44
C ALA A 104 10.47 5.48 -0.01
N GLU A 105 10.10 4.60 0.94
CA GLU A 105 10.08 4.90 2.37
C GLU A 105 11.45 5.35 2.89
N ARG A 106 12.53 4.68 2.46
CA ARG A 106 13.90 5.03 2.87
C ARG A 106 14.30 6.43 2.39
N ILE A 107 13.97 6.78 1.15
CA ILE A 107 14.24 8.11 0.60
C ILE A 107 13.44 9.16 1.37
N LEU A 108 12.14 8.94 1.55
CA LEU A 108 11.27 9.86 2.30
C LEU A 108 11.80 10.07 3.73
N ALA A 109 12.08 8.99 4.45
CA ALA A 109 12.58 9.05 5.83
C ALA A 109 13.91 9.80 5.93
N GLY A 110 14.85 9.53 5.02
CA GLY A 110 16.19 10.13 5.06
C GLY A 110 16.22 11.62 4.68
N VAL A 111 15.21 12.10 3.93
CA VAL A 111 15.15 13.49 3.46
C VAL A 111 14.20 14.34 4.31
N ALA A 112 13.08 13.78 4.75
CA ALA A 112 12.01 14.54 5.41
C ALA A 112 12.03 14.45 6.93
N LEU A 113 12.69 13.44 7.52
CA LEU A 113 12.62 13.18 8.96
C LEU A 113 13.99 13.35 9.64
N LYS A 114 13.95 13.76 10.90
CA LYS A 114 15.08 13.82 11.83
C LYS A 114 14.71 13.19 13.18
N LYS A 115 15.72 12.98 14.01
CA LYS A 115 15.53 12.43 15.36
C LYS A 115 14.57 13.29 16.17
N GLY A 116 13.56 12.66 16.76
CA GLY A 116 12.54 13.31 17.60
C GLY A 116 11.29 13.75 16.86
N ASP A 117 11.29 13.75 15.52
CA ASP A 117 10.07 14.01 14.75
C ASP A 117 9.00 12.96 15.04
N ILE A 118 7.73 13.36 15.01
CA ILE A 118 6.57 12.48 15.19
C ILE A 118 5.87 12.35 13.85
N VAL A 119 5.62 11.12 13.40
CA VAL A 119 4.88 10.84 12.17
C VAL A 119 3.58 10.11 12.54
N PRO A 120 2.43 10.80 12.57
CA PRO A 120 1.13 10.17 12.80
C PRO A 120 0.68 9.36 11.57
N ASN A 121 0.08 8.20 11.80
CA ASN A 121 -0.54 7.38 10.77
C ASN A 121 -1.74 6.60 11.31
N ASN A 122 -2.64 6.11 10.45
CA ASN A 122 -3.64 5.13 10.88
C ASN A 122 -2.94 3.87 11.43
N THR A 123 -2.00 3.28 10.70
CA THR A 123 -1.03 2.31 11.20
C THR A 123 0.16 2.21 10.22
N HIS A 124 1.38 2.31 10.73
CA HIS A 124 2.58 2.07 9.92
C HIS A 124 2.73 0.59 9.60
N PHE A 125 3.12 0.28 8.35
CA PHE A 125 3.58 -1.05 8.00
C PHE A 125 5.01 -1.29 8.54
N ASP A 126 5.40 -2.56 8.68
CA ASP A 126 6.66 -3.00 9.28
C ASP A 126 7.88 -2.24 8.71
N THR A 127 7.99 -2.14 7.38
CA THR A 127 9.13 -1.46 6.75
C THR A 127 9.05 0.05 6.86
N THR A 128 7.84 0.62 6.85
CA THR A 128 7.65 2.06 7.04
C THR A 128 8.11 2.48 8.43
N ARG A 129 7.62 1.77 9.46
CA ARG A 129 8.03 1.97 10.86
C ARG A 129 9.54 1.83 11.00
N ALA A 130 10.11 0.75 10.46
CA ALA A 130 11.55 0.52 10.53
C ALA A 130 12.36 1.65 9.88
N ASN A 131 11.94 2.18 8.73
CA ASN A 131 12.62 3.30 8.08
C ASN A 131 12.55 4.60 8.90
N PHE A 132 11.39 4.91 9.49
CA PHE A 132 11.19 6.13 10.28
C PHE A 132 11.94 6.07 11.61
N GLU A 133 11.82 4.95 12.34
CA GLU A 133 12.52 4.77 13.61
C GLU A 133 14.03 4.65 13.43
N ASN A 134 14.52 4.14 12.29
CA ASN A 134 15.95 4.09 11.99
C ASN A 134 16.59 5.50 11.91
N VAL A 135 15.83 6.54 11.55
CA VAL A 135 16.32 7.94 11.58
C VAL A 135 16.02 8.65 12.91
N GLY A 136 15.48 7.90 13.89
CA GLY A 136 15.16 8.39 15.22
C GLY A 136 13.83 9.13 15.32
N ALA A 137 12.97 9.05 14.31
CA ALA A 137 11.60 9.57 14.36
C ALA A 137 10.68 8.59 15.12
N ILE A 138 9.53 9.08 15.58
CA ILE A 138 8.50 8.35 16.31
C ILE A 138 7.37 8.04 15.33
N ALA A 139 7.24 6.77 14.93
CA ALA A 139 6.11 6.29 14.14
C ALA A 139 4.88 6.09 15.06
N LEU A 140 3.96 7.05 15.04
CA LEU A 140 2.80 7.12 15.93
C LEU A 140 1.54 6.57 15.25
N ASP A 141 1.02 5.45 15.74
CA ASP A 141 -0.21 4.85 15.21
C ASP A 141 -1.45 5.36 15.95
N ILE A 142 -2.36 5.99 15.21
CA ILE A 142 -3.63 6.56 15.68
C ILE A 142 -4.82 6.06 14.83
N PRO A 143 -5.08 4.73 14.76
CA PRO A 143 -6.28 4.22 14.10
C PRO A 143 -7.53 4.55 14.93
N ILE A 144 -8.69 4.60 14.27
CA ILE A 144 -9.98 4.68 14.98
C ILE A 144 -10.15 3.50 15.97
N PRO A 145 -10.92 3.67 17.06
CA PRO A 145 -11.12 2.62 18.07
C PRO A 145 -11.62 1.28 17.52
N GLU A 146 -12.51 1.29 16.52
CA GLU A 146 -13.06 0.11 15.86
C GLU A 146 -12.01 -0.67 15.08
N GLY A 147 -10.96 0.01 14.60
CA GLY A 147 -9.81 -0.62 13.93
C GLY A 147 -9.04 -1.58 14.84
N LYS A 148 -9.18 -1.43 16.17
CA LYS A 148 -8.55 -2.31 17.17
C LYS A 148 -9.45 -3.47 17.62
N GLN A 149 -10.66 -3.59 17.06
CA GLN A 149 -11.66 -4.57 17.47
C GLN A 149 -11.99 -5.50 16.30
N PRO A 150 -11.36 -6.69 16.20
CA PRO A 150 -11.52 -7.58 15.06
C PRO A 150 -12.98 -7.99 14.80
N ASP A 151 -13.75 -8.24 15.85
CA ASP A 151 -15.11 -8.79 15.75
C ASP A 151 -16.19 -7.75 15.40
N VAL A 152 -15.90 -6.45 15.54
CA VAL A 152 -16.86 -5.38 15.21
C VAL A 152 -17.03 -5.27 13.70
N ILE A 153 -18.25 -5.18 13.19
CA ILE A 153 -18.46 -4.88 11.75
C ILE A 153 -18.48 -3.36 11.59
N HIS A 154 -17.53 -2.82 10.82
CA HIS A 154 -17.44 -1.40 10.53
C HIS A 154 -16.95 -1.21 9.08
N PRO A 155 -17.57 -0.32 8.27
CA PRO A 155 -17.31 -0.24 6.83
C PRO A 155 -15.88 0.22 6.50
N PHE A 156 -15.27 1.03 7.38
CA PHE A 156 -13.96 1.67 7.18
C PHE A 156 -13.07 1.61 8.43
N LYS A 157 -12.71 0.41 8.88
CA LYS A 157 -11.81 0.20 10.02
C LYS A 157 -10.39 0.74 9.82
N GLY A 158 -10.01 1.05 8.57
CA GLY A 158 -8.71 1.62 8.24
C GLY A 158 -8.60 3.11 8.58
N ASN A 159 -9.70 3.79 8.91
CA ASN A 159 -9.68 5.24 9.16
C ASN A 159 -8.65 5.66 10.22
N ILE A 160 -8.05 6.83 9.99
CA ILE A 160 -7.26 7.53 11.01
C ILE A 160 -8.21 8.22 11.99
N ASP A 161 -7.84 8.24 13.27
CA ASP A 161 -8.57 8.95 14.32
C ASP A 161 -8.35 10.46 14.17
N LEU A 162 -9.38 11.17 13.71
CA LEU A 162 -9.31 12.59 13.39
C LEU A 162 -9.17 13.48 14.63
N GLU A 163 -9.72 13.06 15.76
CA GLU A 163 -9.60 13.80 17.03
C GLU A 163 -8.16 13.71 17.53
N LYS A 164 -7.60 12.49 17.55
CA LYS A 164 -6.18 12.30 17.89
C LYS A 164 -5.24 12.99 16.91
N LEU A 165 -5.56 12.99 15.62
CA LEU A 165 -4.77 13.70 14.63
C LEU A 165 -4.71 15.21 14.93
N ALA A 166 -5.86 15.82 15.22
CA ALA A 166 -5.92 17.24 15.57
C ALA A 166 -5.18 17.54 16.89
N GLU A 167 -5.32 16.68 17.89
CA GLU A 167 -4.61 16.78 19.17
C GLU A 167 -3.09 16.72 18.98
N VAL A 168 -2.60 15.73 18.23
CA VAL A 168 -1.16 15.54 18.00
C VAL A 168 -0.56 16.75 17.29
N LEU A 169 -1.23 17.25 16.24
CA LEU A 169 -0.76 18.41 15.48
C LEU A 169 -0.80 19.70 16.31
N SER A 170 -1.79 19.87 17.20
CA SER A 170 -1.91 21.04 18.08
C SER A 170 -0.87 21.04 19.20
N ASN A 171 -0.59 19.87 19.78
CA ASN A 171 0.31 19.73 20.94
C ASN A 171 1.79 19.65 20.55
N ASN A 172 2.10 19.41 19.27
CA ASN A 172 3.46 19.22 18.78
C ASN A 172 3.75 20.13 17.58
N PRO A 173 3.58 21.47 17.71
CA PRO A 173 3.92 22.39 16.63
C PRO A 173 5.41 22.20 16.26
N ASP A 174 5.70 22.21 14.97
CA ASP A 174 7.05 22.06 14.38
C ASP A 174 7.75 20.69 14.57
N ASN A 175 7.12 19.73 15.27
CA ASN A 175 7.66 18.39 15.49
C ASN A 175 6.99 17.31 14.64
N VAL A 176 6.00 17.67 13.82
CA VAL A 176 5.32 16.75 12.89
C VAL A 176 5.66 17.14 11.45
N PRO A 177 6.69 16.54 10.83
CA PRO A 177 7.12 16.90 9.48
C PRO A 177 6.15 16.42 8.39
N LEU A 178 5.40 15.33 8.65
CA LEU A 178 4.36 14.80 7.77
C LEU A 178 3.38 13.92 8.55
N VAL A 179 2.19 13.76 7.99
CA VAL A 179 1.19 12.74 8.41
C VAL A 179 1.08 11.71 7.30
N MET A 180 0.89 10.44 7.64
CA MET A 180 0.65 9.38 6.65
C MET A 180 -0.74 8.75 6.84
N ILE A 181 -1.32 8.21 5.77
CA ILE A 181 -2.47 7.31 5.83
C ILE A 181 -2.15 6.09 4.95
N THR A 182 -2.21 4.90 5.52
CA THR A 182 -2.03 3.65 4.79
C THR A 182 -3.35 3.20 4.17
N VAL A 183 -3.40 3.02 2.83
CA VAL A 183 -4.59 2.59 2.09
C VAL A 183 -4.32 1.33 1.26
N THR A 184 -5.04 0.22 1.48
CA THR A 184 -5.79 -0.14 2.69
C THR A 184 -4.85 -0.33 3.90
N ASN A 185 -5.37 -0.21 5.12
CA ASN A 185 -4.55 -0.39 6.33
C ASN A 185 -4.15 -1.86 6.50
N ASN A 186 -2.94 -2.20 6.02
CA ASN A 186 -2.38 -3.56 6.03
C ASN A 186 -2.37 -4.16 7.43
N SER A 187 -1.82 -3.45 8.40
CA SER A 187 -1.66 -3.92 9.78
C SER A 187 -3.00 -4.09 10.50
N GLY A 188 -4.04 -3.38 10.05
CA GLY A 188 -5.43 -3.56 10.48
C GLY A 188 -6.18 -4.70 9.78
N GLY A 189 -5.49 -5.52 8.97
CA GLY A 189 -6.09 -6.61 8.21
C GLY A 189 -6.66 -6.19 6.85
N GLY A 190 -6.01 -5.23 6.17
CA GLY A 190 -6.41 -4.75 4.85
C GLY A 190 -7.69 -3.93 4.86
N GLN A 191 -7.96 -3.20 5.95
CA GLN A 191 -9.21 -2.46 6.12
C GLN A 191 -9.20 -1.13 5.36
N PRO A 192 -10.29 -0.75 4.68
CA PRO A 192 -10.32 0.46 3.89
C PRO A 192 -10.43 1.73 4.75
N VAL A 193 -9.96 2.82 4.17
CA VAL A 193 -10.14 4.20 4.61
C VAL A 193 -11.20 4.86 3.73
N SER A 194 -12.16 5.56 4.35
CA SER A 194 -13.18 6.29 3.58
C SER A 194 -12.63 7.56 2.96
N MET A 195 -13.23 8.01 1.86
CA MET A 195 -12.93 9.30 1.27
C MET A 195 -13.21 10.44 2.25
N ALA A 196 -14.32 10.37 2.99
CA ALA A 196 -14.64 11.34 4.03
C ALA A 196 -13.50 11.49 5.07
N ASN A 197 -12.87 10.39 5.47
CA ASN A 197 -11.76 10.41 6.42
C ASN A 197 -10.48 11.01 5.81
N ILE A 198 -10.13 10.65 4.58
CA ILE A 198 -8.99 11.23 3.84
C ILE A 198 -9.19 12.75 3.68
N ARG A 199 -10.38 13.19 3.25
CA ARG A 199 -10.73 14.60 3.07
C ARG A 199 -10.64 15.38 4.38
N ALA A 200 -11.14 14.81 5.47
CA ALA A 200 -11.08 15.45 6.79
C ALA A 200 -9.65 15.56 7.32
N ALA A 201 -8.85 14.49 7.21
CA ALA A 201 -7.45 14.49 7.58
C ALA A 201 -6.65 15.54 6.78
N SER A 202 -6.88 15.62 5.46
CA SER A 202 -6.28 16.64 4.60
C SER A 202 -6.61 18.06 5.08
N LYS A 203 -7.85 18.33 5.47
CA LYS A 203 -8.25 19.63 6.02
C LYS A 203 -7.52 19.97 7.32
N ILE A 204 -7.40 19.01 8.24
CA ILE A 204 -6.68 19.18 9.51
C ILE A 204 -5.19 19.42 9.25
N CYS A 205 -4.57 18.65 8.36
CA CYS A 205 -3.15 18.79 8.02
C CYS A 205 -2.87 20.17 7.38
N LYS A 206 -3.72 20.61 6.45
CA LYS A 206 -3.64 21.94 5.82
C LYS A 206 -3.77 23.09 6.81
N SER A 207 -4.63 22.98 7.83
CA SER A 207 -4.74 24.05 8.84
C SER A 207 -3.50 24.17 9.74
N HIS A 208 -2.67 23.15 9.80
CA HIS A 208 -1.40 23.12 10.55
C HIS A 208 -0.17 23.24 9.64
N ASN A 209 -0.36 23.43 8.32
CA ASN A 209 0.73 23.47 7.33
C ASN A 209 1.64 22.22 7.38
N VAL A 210 1.05 21.04 7.59
CA VAL A 210 1.75 19.76 7.60
C VAL A 210 1.32 18.96 6.36
N PRO A 211 2.26 18.38 5.58
CA PRO A 211 1.90 17.61 4.40
C PRO A 211 1.29 16.25 4.78
N LEU A 212 0.30 15.82 4.01
CA LEU A 212 -0.33 14.51 4.12
C LEU A 212 0.20 13.57 3.04
N PHE A 213 0.62 12.37 3.41
CA PHE A 213 1.11 11.33 2.50
C PHE A 213 0.21 10.10 2.53
N LEU A 214 0.13 9.38 1.40
CA LEU A 214 -0.41 8.01 1.37
C LEU A 214 0.70 6.97 1.30
N ASP A 215 0.63 5.92 2.13
CA ASP A 215 1.12 4.61 1.70
C ASP A 215 0.04 4.01 0.82
N CYS A 216 0.30 4.01 -0.48
CA CYS A 216 -0.68 3.65 -1.50
C CYS A 216 -0.50 2.25 -2.06
N CYS A 217 0.20 1.34 -1.34
CA CYS A 217 0.42 -0.04 -1.78
C CYS A 217 -0.85 -0.75 -2.28
N ARG A 218 -2.01 -0.49 -1.65
CA ARG A 218 -3.30 -1.11 -2.00
C ARG A 218 -4.40 -0.08 -2.26
N TYR A 219 -4.05 0.99 -2.99
CA TYR A 219 -4.97 2.10 -3.25
C TYR A 219 -6.18 1.70 -4.11
N ALA A 220 -6.01 0.78 -5.06
CA ALA A 220 -7.07 0.35 -5.97
C ALA A 220 -8.08 -0.54 -5.24
N GLU A 221 -7.62 -1.42 -4.33
CA GLU A 221 -8.49 -2.12 -3.39
C GLU A 221 -9.28 -1.13 -2.52
N ASN A 222 -8.62 -0.09 -1.99
CA ASN A 222 -9.28 0.93 -1.18
C ASN A 222 -10.34 1.69 -1.97
N ALA A 223 -10.03 2.11 -3.21
CA ALA A 223 -10.96 2.77 -4.12
C ALA A 223 -12.17 1.87 -4.43
N PHE A 224 -11.96 0.56 -4.60
CA PHE A 224 -13.05 -0.39 -4.78
C PHE A 224 -13.93 -0.50 -3.54
N PHE A 225 -13.36 -0.49 -2.32
CA PHE A 225 -14.16 -0.45 -1.10
C PHE A 225 -14.96 0.84 -0.95
N ILE A 226 -14.40 2.01 -1.29
CA ILE A 226 -15.13 3.28 -1.31
C ILE A 226 -16.31 3.17 -2.27
N LYS A 227 -16.10 2.68 -3.50
CA LYS A 227 -17.17 2.46 -4.49
C LYS A 227 -18.33 1.62 -3.93
N LEU A 228 -18.00 0.55 -3.19
CA LEU A 228 -19.00 -0.40 -2.69
C LEU A 228 -19.69 0.03 -1.41
N ARG A 229 -19.05 0.86 -0.58
CA ARG A 229 -19.45 1.09 0.82
C ARG A 229 -19.73 2.56 1.17
N GLU A 230 -19.28 3.51 0.37
CA GLU A 230 -19.44 4.94 0.65
C GLU A 230 -20.51 5.55 -0.25
N ASP A 231 -21.51 6.17 0.38
CA ASP A 231 -22.61 6.82 -0.33
C ASP A 231 -22.08 7.91 -1.29
N GLY A 232 -22.62 7.94 -2.50
CA GLY A 232 -22.22 8.88 -3.56
C GLY A 232 -21.10 8.40 -4.49
N TYR A 233 -20.51 7.22 -4.25
CA TYR A 233 -19.44 6.65 -5.10
C TYR A 233 -19.87 5.47 -5.96
N ALA A 234 -21.09 4.98 -5.82
CA ALA A 234 -21.58 3.79 -6.50
C ALA A 234 -21.45 3.88 -8.04
N ASP A 235 -21.64 5.06 -8.62
CA ASP A 235 -21.56 5.30 -10.07
C ASP A 235 -20.16 5.74 -10.56
N LYS A 236 -19.23 6.09 -9.65
CA LYS A 236 -17.86 6.45 -10.02
C LYS A 236 -17.03 5.22 -10.37
N SER A 237 -16.14 5.34 -11.33
CA SER A 237 -15.12 4.33 -11.60
C SER A 237 -14.07 4.29 -10.48
N PRO A 238 -13.39 3.15 -10.25
CA PRO A 238 -12.28 3.08 -9.30
C PRO A 238 -11.15 4.09 -9.59
N LEU A 239 -10.93 4.44 -10.87
CA LEU A 239 -9.92 5.44 -11.26
C LEU A 239 -10.33 6.85 -10.80
N GLU A 240 -11.57 7.27 -11.03
CA GLU A 240 -12.07 8.57 -10.55
C GLU A 240 -11.99 8.69 -9.02
N ILE A 241 -12.26 7.58 -8.31
CA ILE A 241 -12.14 7.51 -6.85
C ILE A 241 -10.67 7.63 -6.42
N ALA A 242 -9.76 6.89 -7.05
CA ALA A 242 -8.35 6.98 -6.76
C ALA A 242 -7.80 8.39 -6.99
N GLN A 243 -8.15 9.02 -8.12
CA GLN A 243 -7.76 10.40 -8.44
C GLN A 243 -8.30 11.39 -7.38
N GLU A 244 -9.53 11.22 -6.91
CA GLU A 244 -10.06 12.02 -5.80
C GLU A 244 -9.29 11.78 -4.50
N MET A 245 -8.93 10.53 -4.17
CA MET A 245 -8.11 10.22 -2.98
C MET A 245 -6.76 10.95 -3.04
N PHE A 246 -6.07 10.87 -4.18
CA PHE A 246 -4.76 11.51 -4.34
C PHE A 246 -4.84 13.04 -4.41
N SER A 247 -5.98 13.62 -4.80
CA SER A 247 -6.17 15.09 -4.79
C SER A 247 -6.12 15.73 -3.38
N TYR A 248 -6.18 14.91 -2.33
CA TYR A 248 -6.15 15.35 -0.94
C TYR A 248 -4.77 15.24 -0.28
N VAL A 249 -3.75 14.72 -0.97
CA VAL A 249 -2.43 14.45 -0.40
C VAL A 249 -1.32 15.18 -1.15
N ASP A 250 -0.19 15.37 -0.48
CA ASP A 250 0.99 16.07 -0.97
C ASP A 250 2.08 15.09 -1.44
N GLY A 251 1.87 13.79 -1.23
CA GLY A 251 2.78 12.77 -1.71
C GLY A 251 2.29 11.35 -1.44
N ALA A 252 2.99 10.37 -2.02
CA ALA A 252 2.69 8.96 -1.80
C ALA A 252 3.92 8.06 -1.95
N THR A 253 3.99 7.02 -1.13
CA THR A 253 4.91 5.90 -1.32
C THR A 253 4.15 4.69 -1.85
N MET A 254 4.74 3.97 -2.80
CA MET A 254 4.10 2.83 -3.45
C MET A 254 5.05 1.64 -3.57
N SER A 255 4.53 0.46 -3.27
CA SER A 255 5.09 -0.79 -3.77
C SER A 255 4.21 -1.33 -4.90
N ALA A 256 4.69 -1.26 -6.14
CA ALA A 256 4.00 -1.80 -7.32
C ALA A 256 3.86 -3.33 -7.31
N LYS A 257 4.45 -3.98 -6.30
CA LYS A 257 4.33 -5.40 -6.01
C LYS A 257 2.95 -5.86 -5.54
N LYS A 258 2.02 -4.93 -5.27
CA LYS A 258 0.65 -5.19 -4.80
C LYS A 258 -0.32 -4.79 -5.92
N ASP A 259 -1.04 -3.67 -5.78
CA ASP A 259 -2.00 -3.18 -6.78
C ASP A 259 -1.37 -2.75 -8.12
N GLY A 260 -0.05 -2.57 -8.15
CA GLY A 260 0.69 -2.38 -9.41
C GLY A 260 0.76 -3.65 -10.28
N MET A 261 0.32 -4.79 -9.76
CA MET A 261 0.27 -6.09 -10.46
C MET A 261 1.61 -6.48 -11.11
N SER A 262 2.72 -6.08 -10.49
CA SER A 262 4.09 -6.36 -10.96
C SER A 262 4.84 -7.24 -9.97
N ASN A 263 5.82 -8.00 -10.43
CA ASN A 263 6.66 -8.80 -9.54
C ASN A 263 7.71 -7.95 -8.79
N ILE A 264 8.02 -6.74 -9.30
CA ILE A 264 8.96 -5.79 -8.72
C ILE A 264 8.55 -4.33 -9.02
N GLY A 265 9.16 -3.36 -8.35
CA GLY A 265 8.95 -1.94 -8.60
C GLY A 265 8.23 -1.21 -7.46
N GLY A 266 8.43 0.09 -7.43
CA GLY A 266 7.81 1.02 -6.50
C GLY A 266 8.14 2.47 -6.89
N PHE A 267 7.59 3.42 -6.15
CA PHE A 267 7.88 4.84 -6.37
C PHE A 267 7.60 5.70 -5.14
N LEU A 268 8.21 6.88 -5.16
CA LEU A 268 7.81 8.03 -4.37
C LEU A 268 7.24 9.07 -5.35
N ALA A 269 6.05 9.57 -5.06
CA ALA A 269 5.36 10.61 -5.82
C ALA A 269 5.15 11.84 -4.91
N LEU A 270 5.34 13.05 -5.46
CA LEU A 270 5.23 14.35 -4.77
C LEU A 270 4.56 15.41 -5.66
#